data_AF-A0A661HI38-F1
#
_entry.id   AF-A0A661HI38-F1
#
_cell.length_a   1.000
_cell.length_b   1.000
_cell.length_c   1.000
_cell.angle_alpha   90.00
_cell.angle_beta   90.00
_cell.angle_gamma   90.00
#
_symmetry.space_group_name_H-M   'P 1'
#
loop_
_entity.id
_entity.type
_entity.pdbx_description
1 polymer ?
#
loop_
_entity_poly.entity_id
_entity_poly.type
_entity_poly.pdbx_seq_one_letter_code
_entity_poly.pdbx_strand_id
1 'polypeptide(L)'
;MQIHILRSQNNTQQSYNIPEGETTLLKALTHIKATKDATLTFSAGCRASVCGTCAVKVNGREELSCAYKVQDGDVVEPLAYHPVLRDLKIDKNKAKETLVKSTAWLQKYQEASLNHKDEKLSERQTDCILCDACYSACPV
;
A
#
# COMPACT_ATOMS: atom_id res chain seq x y z
N MET A 1 -8.88 10.39 -19.33
CA MET A 1 -8.65 10.65 -17.88
C MET A 1 -7.21 11.06 -17.60
N GLN A 2 -6.98 12.04 -16.74
CA GLN A 2 -5.68 12.52 -16.30
C GLN A 2 -5.51 12.24 -14.80
N ILE A 3 -4.34 11.72 -14.41
CA ILE A 3 -3.96 11.57 -13.00
C ILE A 3 -2.61 12.24 -12.77
N HIS A 4 -2.31 12.53 -11.51
CA HIS A 4 -1.09 13.17 -11.10
C HIS A 4 -0.31 12.28 -10.13
N ILE A 5 1.00 12.18 -10.31
CA ILE A 5 1.87 11.32 -9.50
C ILE A 5 3.03 12.15 -8.96
N LEU A 6 3.26 12.08 -7.65
CA LEU A 6 4.44 12.70 -7.02
C LEU A 6 5.71 11.91 -7.39
N ARG A 7 6.65 12.57 -8.07
CA ARG A 7 7.92 11.99 -8.52
C ARG A 7 9.03 12.37 -7.54
N SER A 8 9.77 11.37 -7.04
CA SER A 8 10.77 11.61 -5.98
C SER A 8 12.05 12.29 -6.50
N GLN A 9 12.34 12.19 -7.79
CA GLN A 9 13.58 12.70 -8.40
C GLN A 9 13.65 14.22 -8.31
N ASN A 10 12.52 14.89 -8.54
CA ASN A 10 12.43 16.35 -8.60
C ASN A 10 11.49 16.91 -7.52
N ASN A 11 10.90 16.04 -6.69
CA ASN A 11 9.85 16.34 -5.74
C ASN A 11 8.68 17.13 -6.36
N THR A 12 8.34 16.81 -7.61
CA THR A 12 7.29 17.46 -8.37
C THR A 12 6.16 16.50 -8.72
N GLN A 13 4.96 17.04 -8.78
CA GLN A 13 3.79 16.35 -9.29
C GLN A 13 3.85 16.34 -10.83
N GLN A 14 3.77 15.16 -11.43
CA GLN A 14 3.74 14.97 -12.88
C GLN A 14 2.40 14.40 -13.32
N SER A 15 1.83 14.99 -14.38
CA SER A 15 0.53 14.58 -14.92
C SER A 15 0.68 13.51 -16.01
N TYR A 16 -0.20 12.51 -15.99
CA TYR A 16 -0.28 11.45 -16.98
C TYR A 16 -1.71 11.28 -17.47
N ASN A 17 -1.89 11.34 -18.78
CA ASN A 17 -3.16 10.96 -19.40
C ASN A 17 -3.21 9.43 -19.49
N ILE A 18 -4.32 8.79 -19.15
CA ILE A 18 -4.54 7.35 -19.29
C ILE A 18 -5.86 7.10 -20.04
N PRO A 19 -5.99 5.94 -20.73
CA PRO A 19 -7.23 5.56 -21.39
C PRO A 19 -8.41 5.52 -20.42
N GLU A 20 -9.60 5.87 -20.89
CA GLU A 20 -10.83 5.82 -20.11
C GLU A 20 -11.38 4.39 -20.00
N GLY A 21 -12.03 4.08 -18.88
CA GLY A 21 -12.64 2.78 -18.58
C GLY A 21 -12.49 2.39 -17.11
N GLU A 22 -13.21 1.36 -16.68
CA GLU A 22 -13.09 0.81 -15.31
C GLU A 22 -11.75 0.08 -15.14
N THR A 23 -10.73 0.82 -14.69
CA THR A 23 -9.40 0.30 -14.39
C THR A 23 -9.02 0.59 -12.94
N THR A 24 -8.11 -0.21 -12.40
CA THR A 24 -7.56 0.02 -11.06
C THR A 24 -6.34 0.93 -11.15
N LEU A 25 -6.01 1.64 -10.07
CA LEU A 25 -4.81 2.48 -10.05
C LEU A 25 -3.55 1.69 -10.40
N LEU A 26 -3.41 0.45 -9.94
CA LEU A 26 -2.27 -0.40 -10.28
C LEU A 26 -2.18 -0.66 -11.79
N LYS A 27 -3.31 -0.89 -12.46
CA LYS A 27 -3.33 -1.05 -13.93
C LYS A 27 -2.94 0.26 -14.62
N ALA A 28 -3.41 1.41 -14.13
CA ALA A 28 -3.02 2.72 -14.63
C ALA A 28 -1.50 2.98 -14.48
N LEU A 29 -0.94 2.74 -13.29
CA LEU A 29 0.50 2.86 -13.02
C LEU A 29 1.32 1.94 -13.93
N THR A 30 0.86 0.70 -14.12
CA THR A 30 1.51 -0.28 -15.01
C THR A 30 1.47 0.18 -16.47
N HIS A 31 0.33 0.72 -16.93
CA HIS A 31 0.19 1.26 -18.27
C HIS A 31 1.10 2.47 -18.50
N ILE A 32 1.18 3.39 -17.55
CA ILE A 32 2.08 4.55 -17.60
C ILE A 32 3.53 4.08 -17.71
N LYS A 33 3.94 3.13 -16.84
CA LYS A 33 5.29 2.59 -16.88
C LYS A 33 5.63 1.92 -18.22
N ALA A 34 4.67 1.20 -18.81
CA ALA A 34 4.91 0.48 -20.05
C ALA A 34 4.93 1.38 -21.30
N THR A 35 4.13 2.46 -21.32
CA THR A 35 3.84 3.20 -22.57
C THR A 35 4.26 4.66 -22.56
N LYS A 36 4.46 5.27 -21.39
CA LYS A 36 4.69 6.72 -21.25
C LYS A 36 5.98 7.05 -20.54
N ASP A 37 6.28 6.36 -19.44
CA ASP A 37 7.43 6.65 -18.60
C ASP A 37 7.94 5.42 -17.85
N ALA A 38 8.91 4.74 -18.45
CA ALA A 38 9.52 3.54 -17.89
C ALA A 38 10.26 3.77 -16.56
N THR A 39 10.54 5.03 -16.19
CA THR A 39 11.29 5.37 -14.98
C THR A 39 10.42 5.38 -13.72
N LEU A 40 9.09 5.42 -13.88
CA LEU A 40 8.12 5.41 -12.78
C LEU A 40 8.29 4.13 -11.95
N THR A 41 8.44 4.29 -10.64
CA THR A 41 8.67 3.17 -9.72
C THR A 41 7.57 3.09 -8.65
N PHE A 42 7.03 1.89 -8.47
CA PHE A 42 6.00 1.58 -7.48
C PHE A 42 6.10 0.11 -7.07
N SER A 43 5.50 -0.24 -5.93
CA SER A 43 5.47 -1.61 -5.41
C SER A 43 4.18 -2.32 -5.82
N ALA A 44 4.30 -3.56 -6.28
CA ALA A 44 3.17 -4.41 -6.65
C ALA A 44 3.46 -5.87 -6.31
N GLY A 45 2.41 -6.63 -5.98
CA GLY A 45 2.51 -8.04 -5.58
C GLY A 45 1.32 -8.85 -6.10
N CYS A 46 0.45 -9.30 -5.20
CA CYS A 46 -0.65 -10.23 -5.48
C CYS A 46 -1.74 -9.73 -6.44
N ARG A 47 -1.95 -8.42 -6.55
CA ARG A 47 -3.02 -7.77 -7.35
C ARG A 47 -4.47 -8.11 -6.91
N ALA A 48 -4.64 -8.65 -5.71
CA ALA A 48 -5.93 -9.12 -5.18
C ALA A 48 -6.18 -8.64 -3.73
N SER A 49 -5.52 -7.57 -3.30
CA SER A 49 -5.70 -6.95 -1.97
C SER A 49 -5.32 -7.82 -0.76
N VAL A 50 -4.49 -8.85 -0.94
CA VAL A 50 -4.11 -9.77 0.17
C VAL A 50 -2.67 -9.58 0.68
N CYS A 51 -1.75 -9.05 -0.13
CA CYS A 51 -0.32 -8.96 0.26
C CYS A 51 0.09 -7.62 0.90
N GLY A 52 -0.75 -6.59 0.86
CA GLY A 52 -0.44 -5.25 1.37
C GLY A 52 0.65 -4.45 0.63
N THR A 53 1.39 -5.04 -0.31
CA THR A 53 2.57 -4.43 -0.98
C THR A 53 2.29 -3.14 -1.74
N CYS A 54 1.08 -2.97 -2.28
CA CYS A 54 0.74 -1.92 -3.24
C CYS A 54 0.01 -0.70 -2.63
N ALA A 55 0.14 -0.54 -1.31
CA ALA A 55 -0.40 0.58 -0.57
C ALA A 55 0.29 1.90 -0.98
N VAL A 56 -0.52 2.91 -1.24
CA VAL A 56 -0.14 4.28 -1.64
C VAL A 56 -1.14 5.26 -1.03
N LYS A 57 -0.89 6.55 -1.15
CA LYS A 57 -1.85 7.58 -0.75
C LYS A 57 -2.48 8.18 -2.02
N VAL A 58 -3.81 8.26 -2.07
CA VAL A 58 -4.57 8.85 -3.16
C VAL A 58 -5.47 9.94 -2.58
N ASN A 59 -5.33 11.17 -3.05
CA ASN A 59 -6.09 12.33 -2.58
C ASN A 59 -6.07 12.47 -1.03
N GLY A 60 -4.90 12.22 -0.43
CA GLY A 60 -4.72 12.29 1.02
C GLY A 60 -5.22 11.08 1.82
N ARG A 61 -5.70 10.01 1.17
CA ARG A 61 -6.15 8.77 1.85
C ARG A 61 -5.32 7.56 1.45
N GLU A 62 -5.05 6.67 2.38
CA GLU A 62 -4.33 5.43 2.13
C GLU A 62 -5.21 4.41 1.42
N GLU A 63 -4.74 3.95 0.27
CA GLU A 63 -5.47 3.06 -0.61
C GLU A 63 -4.57 1.93 -1.11
N LEU A 64 -5.17 0.77 -1.38
CA LEU A 64 -4.49 -0.28 -2.12
C LEU A 64 -4.65 0.00 -3.62
N SER A 65 -3.57 0.33 -4.31
CA SER A 65 -3.63 0.67 -5.74
C SER A 65 -4.25 -0.45 -6.60
N CYS A 66 -4.15 -1.72 -6.18
CA CYS A 66 -4.77 -2.83 -6.89
C CYS A 66 -6.30 -2.94 -6.73
N ALA A 67 -6.87 -2.30 -5.71
CA ALA A 67 -8.31 -2.30 -5.41
C ALA A 67 -8.98 -0.97 -5.80
N TYR A 68 -8.24 0.12 -5.69
CA TYR A 68 -8.75 1.47 -5.89
C TYR A 68 -9.13 1.71 -7.36
N LYS A 69 -10.37 2.18 -7.58
CA LYS A 69 -10.88 2.58 -8.90
C LYS A 69 -10.42 4.00 -9.21
N VAL A 70 -9.51 4.13 -10.18
CA VAL A 70 -8.93 5.42 -10.53
C VAL A 70 -9.97 6.39 -11.11
N GLN A 71 -9.87 7.65 -10.73
CA GLN A 71 -10.74 8.77 -11.11
C GLN A 71 -9.93 9.88 -11.79
N ASP A 72 -10.63 10.75 -12.52
CA ASP A 72 -10.01 11.93 -13.15
C ASP A 72 -9.55 12.92 -12.08
N GLY A 73 -8.34 13.43 -12.23
CA GLY A 73 -7.73 14.37 -11.30
C GLY A 73 -7.10 13.73 -10.05
N ASP A 74 -7.09 12.40 -9.92
CA ASP A 74 -6.47 11.74 -8.76
C ASP A 74 -5.00 12.15 -8.58
N VAL A 75 -4.64 12.49 -7.34
CA VAL A 75 -3.27 12.78 -6.93
C VAL A 75 -2.73 11.59 -6.13
N VAL A 76 -1.67 10.98 -6.64
CA VAL A 76 -1.05 9.77 -6.08
C VAL A 76 0.31 10.11 -5.48
N GLU A 77 0.46 9.77 -4.21
CA GLU A 77 1.63 10.03 -3.39
C GLU A 77 2.13 8.72 -2.74
N PRO A 78 3.42 8.62 -2.37
CA PRO A 78 3.88 7.54 -1.51
C PRO A 78 3.18 7.60 -0.15
N LEU A 79 3.19 6.48 0.58
CA LEU A 79 2.76 6.46 1.98
C LEU A 79 3.59 7.44 2.81
N ALA A 80 2.94 8.11 3.77
CA ALA A 80 3.58 9.04 4.69
C ALA A 80 4.45 8.30 5.73
N TYR A 81 5.32 9.05 6.40
CA TYR A 81 6.19 8.60 7.50
C TYR A 81 7.16 7.44 7.17
N HIS A 82 7.32 7.14 5.89
CA HIS A 82 8.33 6.21 5.39
C HIS A 82 9.34 6.96 4.52
N PRO A 83 10.64 6.64 4.59
CA PRO A 83 11.60 7.14 3.62
C PRO A 83 11.20 6.70 2.20
N VAL A 84 11.15 7.66 1.27
CA VAL A 84 10.86 7.37 -0.14
C VAL A 84 12.13 6.87 -0.81
N LEU A 85 12.13 5.63 -1.30
CA LEU A 85 13.25 5.06 -2.05
C LEU A 85 13.25 5.57 -3.49
N ARG A 86 12.08 5.57 -4.15
CA ARG A 86 11.88 6.12 -5.50
C ARG A 86 10.41 6.23 -5.86
N ASP A 87 9.98 7.41 -6.28
CA ASP A 87 8.59 7.73 -6.66
C ASP A 87 7.58 7.25 -5.59
N LEU A 88 6.81 6.19 -5.88
CA LEU A 88 5.82 5.63 -4.95
C LEU A 88 6.37 4.46 -4.10
N LYS A 89 7.62 4.05 -4.32
CA LYS A 89 8.28 2.99 -3.55
C LYS A 89 8.90 3.56 -2.29
N ILE A 90 8.48 3.02 -1.15
CA ILE A 90 8.94 3.40 0.19
C ILE A 90 9.82 2.32 0.83
N ASP A 91 10.57 2.70 1.87
CA ASP A 91 11.25 1.78 2.78
C ASP A 91 10.35 1.43 3.98
N LYS A 92 10.04 0.14 4.16
CA LYS A 92 9.20 -0.41 5.24
C LYS A 92 10.01 -0.95 6.43
N ASN A 93 11.33 -0.83 6.43
CA ASN A 93 12.20 -1.43 7.44
C ASN A 93 11.84 -0.96 8.86
N LYS A 94 11.55 0.34 9.04
CA LYS A 94 11.21 0.89 10.36
C LYS A 94 9.92 0.33 10.94
N ALA A 95 8.88 0.19 10.11
CA ALA A 95 7.62 -0.43 10.50
C ALA A 95 7.83 -1.90 10.90
N LYS A 96 8.63 -2.63 10.11
CA LYS A 96 9.00 -4.02 10.41
C LYS A 96 9.77 -4.16 11.72
N GLU A 97 10.77 -3.32 11.97
CA GLU A 97 11.53 -3.32 13.24
C GLU A 97 10.62 -3.11 14.45
N THR A 98 9.62 -2.25 14.32
CA THR A 98 8.65 -1.98 15.37
C THR A 98 7.74 -3.19 15.60
N LEU A 99 7.28 -3.84 14.52
CA LEU A 99 6.46 -5.05 14.59
C LEU A 99 7.20 -6.19 15.31
N VAL A 100 8.49 -6.41 15.06
CA VAL A 100 9.28 -7.48 15.71
C VAL A 100 9.29 -7.34 17.23
N LYS A 101 9.22 -6.12 17.77
CA LYS A 101 9.17 -5.87 19.23
C LYS A 101 7.88 -6.34 19.89
N SER A 102 6.80 -6.53 19.13
CA SER A 102 5.51 -6.99 19.67
C SER A 102 5.56 -8.43 20.18
N THR A 103 6.57 -9.22 19.76
CA THR A 103 6.67 -10.64 20.09
C THR A 103 5.41 -11.45 19.76
N ALA A 104 4.73 -11.11 18.65
CA ALA A 104 3.46 -11.68 18.22
C ALA A 104 3.57 -13.13 17.68
N TRP A 105 4.11 -14.01 18.52
CA TRP A 105 4.17 -15.46 18.33
C TRP A 105 3.86 -16.16 19.65
N LEU A 106 3.55 -17.45 19.58
CA LEU A 106 3.26 -18.26 20.76
C LEU A 106 4.53 -18.41 21.62
N GLN A 107 4.51 -17.89 22.85
CA GLN A 107 5.68 -17.91 23.75
C GLN A 107 5.96 -19.28 24.36
N LYS A 108 4.89 -20.06 24.61
CA LYS A 108 4.98 -21.43 25.13
C LYS A 108 3.93 -22.28 24.44
N TYR A 109 4.36 -23.42 23.91
CA TYR A 109 3.44 -24.41 23.36
C TYR A 109 2.71 -25.14 24.48
N GLN A 110 1.40 -25.32 24.32
CA GLN A 110 0.56 -26.18 25.16
C GLN A 110 -0.56 -26.78 24.29
N GLU A 111 -0.96 -28.01 24.58
CA GLU A 111 -2.17 -28.57 23.99
C GLU A 111 -3.41 -27.85 24.54
N ALA A 112 -4.31 -27.43 23.66
CA ALA A 112 -5.55 -26.77 24.02
C ALA A 112 -6.67 -27.20 23.07
N SER A 113 -7.87 -27.41 23.61
CA SER A 113 -9.08 -27.57 22.79
C SER A 113 -9.66 -26.20 22.53
N LEU A 114 -9.56 -25.73 21.28
CA LEU A 114 -10.07 -24.44 20.85
C LEU A 114 -11.46 -24.59 20.25
N ASN A 115 -12.32 -23.61 20.50
CA ASN A 115 -13.62 -23.48 19.85
C ASN A 115 -13.75 -22.11 19.15
N HIS A 116 -14.85 -21.90 18.45
CA HIS A 116 -15.08 -20.69 17.66
C HIS A 116 -15.11 -19.39 18.49
N LYS A 117 -15.42 -19.45 19.80
CA LYS A 117 -15.32 -18.26 20.68
C LYS A 117 -13.87 -17.86 20.91
N ASP A 118 -12.95 -18.81 20.98
CA ASP A 118 -11.52 -18.55 21.20
C ASP A 118 -10.90 -17.91 19.95
N GLU A 119 -11.25 -18.41 18.76
CA GLU A 119 -10.84 -17.85 17.46
C GLU A 119 -11.23 -16.38 17.31
N LYS A 120 -12.48 -16.04 17.67
CA LYS A 120 -13.00 -14.66 17.57
C LYS A 120 -12.24 -13.63 18.43
N LEU A 121 -11.46 -14.08 19.41
CA LEU A 121 -10.66 -13.15 20.23
C LEU A 121 -9.53 -12.51 19.44
N SER A 122 -9.03 -13.17 18.38
CA SER A 122 -7.89 -12.70 17.59
C SER A 122 -8.14 -12.56 16.09
N GLU A 123 -9.28 -13.04 15.57
CA GLU A 123 -9.63 -13.06 14.15
C GLU A 123 -9.32 -11.72 13.44
N ARG A 124 -9.82 -10.60 13.99
CA ARG A 124 -9.61 -9.27 13.43
C ARG A 124 -8.14 -8.85 13.38
N GLN A 125 -7.35 -9.22 14.39
CA GLN A 125 -5.93 -8.88 14.46
C GLN A 125 -5.14 -9.75 13.47
N THR A 126 -5.55 -10.99 13.25
CA THR A 126 -4.91 -11.92 12.30
C THR A 126 -5.17 -11.57 10.84
N ASP A 127 -6.23 -10.81 10.55
CA ASP A 127 -6.53 -10.31 9.20
C ASP A 127 -5.55 -9.21 8.70
N CYS A 128 -4.62 -8.75 9.55
CA CYS A 128 -3.66 -7.73 9.17
C CYS A 128 -2.70 -8.22 8.07
N ILE A 129 -2.78 -7.58 6.90
CA ILE A 129 -1.93 -7.89 5.73
C ILE A 129 -0.61 -7.09 5.68
N LEU A 130 -0.25 -6.39 6.75
CA LEU A 130 0.97 -5.58 6.85
C LEU A 130 1.14 -4.57 5.68
N CYS A 131 0.06 -3.87 5.32
CA CYS A 131 0.08 -2.90 4.23
C CYS A 131 0.73 -1.56 4.62
N ASP A 132 0.86 -1.27 5.91
CA ASP A 132 1.37 -0.01 6.51
C ASP A 132 0.49 1.23 6.25
N ALA A 133 -0.75 1.04 5.80
CA ALA A 133 -1.71 2.13 5.65
C ALA A 133 -2.00 2.83 6.99
N CYS A 134 -2.21 2.07 8.07
CA CYS A 134 -2.40 2.65 9.40
C CYS A 134 -1.18 3.41 9.90
N TYR A 135 0.04 2.98 9.53
CA TYR A 135 1.27 3.68 9.89
C TYR A 135 1.38 5.02 9.15
N SER A 136 0.99 5.07 7.87
CA SER A 136 0.91 6.31 7.09
C SER A 136 -0.18 7.26 7.58
N ALA A 137 -1.34 6.73 7.95
CA ALA A 137 -2.49 7.54 8.36
C ALA A 137 -2.32 8.14 9.76
N CYS A 138 -1.51 7.51 10.62
CA CYS A 138 -1.33 7.89 12.02
C CYS A 138 -0.48 9.17 12.13
N PRO A 139 -1.02 10.27 12.67
CA PRO A 139 -0.28 11.53 12.79
C PRO A 139 0.66 11.59 14.00
N VAL A 140 0.65 10.57 14.86
CA VAL A 140 1.45 10.47 16.11
C VAL A 140 2.62 9.53 15.98
#